data_AF-A0A8C0FMG5-F1
#
_entry.id   AF-A0A8C0FMG5-F1
#
_cell.length_a   1.000
_cell.length_b   1.000
_cell.length_c   1.000
_cell.angle_alpha   90.00
_cell.angle_beta   90.00
_cell.angle_gamma   90.00
#
_symmetry.space_group_name_H-M   'P 1'
#
loop_
_entity.id
_entity.type
_entity.pdbx_description
1 polymer ?
#
loop_
_entity_poly.entity_id
_entity_poly.type
_entity_poly.pdbx_seq_one_letter_code
_entity_poly.pdbx_strand_id
1 'polypeptide(L)'
;MLQRRPCFRVCYICGREFGSQAISIHEPQCLEKWHTENNQLPRHLRRAEPRKPGVLTDWVPIKFKITFRQKDLLAPCKYFPAA
;
A
#
# COMPACT_ATOMS: atom_id res chain seq x y z
N MET A 1 -11.99 -5.59 -27.06
CA MET A 1 -12.25 -4.75 -25.87
C MET A 1 -11.24 -5.13 -24.81
N LEU A 2 -10.24 -4.29 -24.53
CA LEU A 2 -9.23 -4.60 -23.51
C LEU A 2 -9.87 -4.41 -22.13
N GLN A 3 -10.22 -5.51 -21.47
CA GLN A 3 -10.72 -5.52 -20.09
C GLN A 3 -9.65 -4.91 -19.20
N ARG A 4 -9.89 -3.70 -18.65
CA ARG A 4 -9.02 -3.13 -17.62
C ARG A 4 -9.09 -4.07 -16.43
N ARG A 5 -8.00 -4.80 -16.16
CA ARG A 5 -7.89 -5.56 -14.91
C ARG A 5 -8.03 -4.54 -13.77
N PRO A 6 -8.95 -4.75 -12.82
CA PRO A 6 -9.03 -3.86 -11.67
C PRO A 6 -7.71 -3.97 -10.92
N CYS A 7 -6.90 -2.91 -10.88
CA CYS A 7 -5.75 -2.91 -9.99
C CYS A 7 -6.32 -2.78 -8.56
N PHE A 8 -6.11 -3.81 -7.74
CA PHE A 8 -6.43 -3.79 -6.32
C PHE A 8 -5.21 -3.27 -5.54
N ARG A 9 -5.46 -2.58 -4.44
CA ARG A 9 -4.44 -2.16 -3.48
C ARG A 9 -4.81 -2.65 -2.10
N VAL A 10 -3.81 -2.95 -1.30
CA VAL A 10 -3.99 -3.43 0.07
C VAL A 10 -3.93 -2.26 1.04
N CYS A 11 -4.90 -2.17 1.95
CA CYS A 11 -4.87 -1.20 3.04
C CYS A 11 -3.72 -1.53 4.00
N TYR A 12 -2.83 -0.57 4.22
CA TYR A 12 -1.66 -0.75 5.11
C TYR A 12 -2.02 -0.84 6.60
N ILE A 13 -3.26 -0.49 6.97
CA ILE A 13 -3.76 -0.51 8.35
C ILE A 13 -4.42 -1.86 8.67
N CYS A 14 -5.33 -2.33 7.82
CA CYS A 14 -6.11 -3.55 8.06
C CYS A 14 -5.78 -4.76 7.17
N GLY A 15 -4.88 -4.61 6.19
CA GLY A 15 -4.44 -5.71 5.32
C GLY A 15 -5.46 -6.21 4.31
N ARG A 16 -6.60 -5.51 4.14
CA ARG A 16 -7.65 -5.90 3.16
C ARG A 16 -7.43 -5.29 1.78
N GLU A 17 -7.89 -5.99 0.76
CA GLU A 17 -7.83 -5.58 -0.63
C GLU A 17 -9.01 -4.69 -1.00
N PHE A 18 -8.71 -3.56 -1.65
CA PHE A 18 -9.70 -2.60 -2.14
C PHE A 18 -9.40 -2.22 -3.57
N GLY A 19 -10.44 -1.87 -4.33
CA GLY A 19 -10.25 -1.26 -5.64
C GLY A 19 -9.45 0.03 -5.55
N SER A 20 -8.67 0.34 -6.58
CA SER A 20 -7.79 1.54 -6.59
C SER A 20 -8.49 2.86 -6.26
N GLN A 21 -9.78 3.00 -6.56
CA GLN A 21 -10.55 4.20 -6.21
C GLN A 21 -11.12 4.11 -4.78
N ALA A 22 -11.58 2.93 -4.39
CA ALA A 22 -12.16 2.69 -3.06
C ALA A 22 -11.11 2.82 -1.95
N ILE A 23 -9.84 2.46 -2.19
CA ILE A 23 -8.81 2.53 -1.15
C ILE A 23 -8.55 3.96 -0.66
N SER A 24 -8.64 4.97 -1.53
CA SER A 24 -8.46 6.37 -1.16
C SER A 24 -9.51 6.86 -0.16
N ILE A 25 -10.71 6.25 -0.20
CA ILE A 25 -11.82 6.55 0.72
C ILE A 25 -11.73 5.65 1.96
N HIS A 26 -11.28 4.41 1.79
CA HIS A 26 -11.13 3.45 2.87
C HIS A 26 -10.01 3.82 3.84
N GLU A 27 -8.83 4.23 3.37
CA GLU A 27 -7.68 4.57 4.21
C GLU A 27 -8.02 5.55 5.35
N PRO A 28 -8.62 6.73 5.10
CA PRO A 28 -8.96 7.67 6.18
C PRO A 28 -10.02 7.10 7.14
N GLN A 29 -11.04 6.40 6.64
CA GLN A 29 -12.06 5.76 7.47
C GLN A 29 -11.48 4.63 8.35
N CYS A 30 -10.50 3.88 7.82
CA CYS A 30 -9.83 2.82 8.55
C CYS A 30 -8.93 3.40 9.65
N LEU A 31 -8.28 4.53 9.40
CA LEU A 31 -7.45 5.23 10.38
C LEU A 31 -8.28 5.75 11.55
N GLU A 32 -9.43 6.37 11.25
CA GLU A 32 -10.35 6.86 12.29
C GLU A 32 -10.84 5.73 13.20
N LYS A 33 -11.26 4.60 12.62
CA LYS A 33 -11.62 3.40 13.40
C LYS A 33 -10.48 2.91 14.28
N TRP A 34 -9.28 2.87 13.73
CA TRP A 34 -8.10 2.46 14.48
C TRP A 34 -7.85 3.38 15.69
N HIS A 35 -7.99 4.71 15.54
CA HIS A 35 -7.85 5.64 16.66
C HIS A 35 -8.91 5.41 17.74
N THR A 36 -10.16 5.19 17.34
CA THR A 36 -11.25 4.89 18.29
C THR A 36 -10.99 3.61 19.08
N GLU A 37 -10.56 2.54 18.42
CA GLU A 37 -10.19 1.28 19.06
C GLU A 37 -8.96 1.46 19.97
N ASN A 38 -7.96 2.20 19.52
CA ASN A 38 -6.74 2.46 20.29
C ASN A 38 -6.98 3.35 21.51
N ASN A 39 -7.89 4.31 21.43
CA ASN A 39 -8.24 5.18 22.56
C ASN A 39 -9.02 4.44 23.64
N GLN A 40 -9.81 3.44 23.25
CA GLN A 40 -10.51 2.53 24.17
C GLN A 40 -9.57 1.58 24.91
N LEU A 41 -8.37 1.33 24.36
CA LEU A 41 -7.37 0.52 25.06
C LEU A 41 -6.75 1.28 26.25
N PRO A 42 -6.48 0.56 27.37
CA PRO A 42 -5.68 1.08 28.48
C PRO A 42 -4.35 1.66 27.98
N ARG A 43 -3.84 2.71 28.64
CA ARG A 43 -2.62 3.43 28.20
C ARG A 43 -1.43 2.51 27.87
N HIS A 44 -1.29 1.40 28.58
CA HIS A 44 -0.21 0.44 28.40
C HIS A 44 -0.39 -0.52 27.20
N LEU A 45 -1.61 -0.64 26.65
CA LEU A 45 -1.92 -1.46 25.46
C LEU A 45 -2.08 -0.61 24.19
N ARG A 46 -2.01 0.72 24.31
CA ARG A 46 -2.13 1.61 23.16
C ARG A 46 -0.96 1.38 22.21
N ARG A 47 -1.30 1.17 20.94
CA ARG A 47 -0.36 1.01 19.84
C ARG A 47 0.01 2.37 19.27
N ALA A 48 1.21 2.44 18.70
CA ALA A 48 1.63 3.61 17.92
C ALA A 48 0.86 3.68 16.60
N GLU A 49 0.66 4.89 16.09
CA GLU A 49 -0.07 5.12 14.84
C GLU A 49 0.61 4.40 13.66
N PRO A 50 -0.15 3.67 12.82
CA PRO A 50 0.39 3.04 11.63
C PRO A 50 0.93 4.10 10.67
N ARG A 51 2.25 4.13 10.48
CA ARG A 51 2.89 5.03 9.50
C ARG A 51 2.57 4.57 8.08
N LYS A 52 2.01 5.48 7.27
CA LYS A 52 1.87 5.25 5.84
C LYS A 52 3.28 5.03 5.25
N PRO A 53 3.52 3.92 4.51
CA PRO A 53 4.77 3.74 3.81
C PRO A 53 4.89 4.89 2.81
N GLY A 54 5.90 5.75 2.99
CA GLY A 54 6.20 6.78 2.00
C GLY A 54 6.42 6.09 0.66
N VAL A 55 5.82 6.62 -0.40
CA VAL A 55 6.12 6.16 -1.74
C VAL A 55 7.60 6.51 -1.95
N LEU A 56 8.47 5.51 -1.89
CA LEU A 56 9.88 5.63 -2.28
C LEU A 56 9.90 5.90 -3.79
N THR A 57 9.65 7.15 -4.18
CA THR A 57 9.86 7.65 -5.55
C THR A 57 11.31 8.02 -5.81
N ASP A 58 12.15 7.98 -4.77
CA ASP A 58 13.58 8.22 -4.91
C ASP A 58 14.23 6.96 -5.47
N TRP A 59 14.40 6.93 -6.79
CA TRP A 59 15.43 6.13 -7.43
C TRP A 59 16.79 6.60 -6.90
N VAL A 60 17.15 6.17 -5.68
CA VAL A 60 18.53 6.27 -5.21
C VAL A 60 19.31 5.22 -6.00
N PRO A 61 20.36 5.59 -6.76
CA PRO A 61 21.22 4.60 -7.41
C PRO A 61 22.05 3.91 -6.33
N ILE A 62 21.45 2.96 -5.62
CA ILE A 62 22.22 2.06 -4.77
C ILE A 62 22.96 1.13 -5.73
N LYS A 63 24.29 1.31 -5.84
CA LYS A 63 25.19 0.40 -6.55
C LYS A 63 25.25 -0.93 -5.79
N PHE A 64 24.20 -1.73 -5.87
CA PHE A 64 24.21 -3.11 -5.44
C PHE A 64 24.58 -3.99 -6.64
N LYS A 65 25.84 -4.42 -6.69
CA LYS A 65 26.23 -5.55 -7.54
C LYS A 65 25.67 -6.82 -6.90
N ILE A 66 24.46 -7.22 -7.30
CA ILE A 66 23.93 -8.54 -7.00
C ILE A 66 23.60 -9.21 -8.34
N THR A 67 24.31 -10.27 -8.66
CA THR A 67 23.99 -11.17 -9.78
C THR A 67 22.71 -11.93 -9.42
N PHE A 68 21.55 -11.41 -9.84
CA PHE A 68 20.26 -12.05 -9.59
C PHE A 68 19.68 -12.61 -10.89
N ARG A 69 19.56 -13.94 -10.95
CA ARG A 69 18.91 -14.69 -12.02
C ARG A 69 17.40 -14.42 -11.94
N GLN A 70 16.92 -13.55 -12.80
CA GLN A 70 15.54 -13.05 -12.87
C GLN A 70 14.56 -14.09 -13.42
N LYS A 71 13.81 -14.76 -12.53
CA LYS A 71 12.48 -15.38 -12.71
C LYS A 71 11.92 -15.44 -11.28
N ASP A 72 11.08 -14.52 -10.81
CA ASP A 72 9.71 -14.30 -11.24
C ASP A 72 9.33 -12.83 -11.10
N LEU A 73 8.96 -12.22 -12.23
CA LEU A 73 8.31 -10.92 -12.27
C LEU A 73 6.86 -11.08 -11.78
N LEU A 74 6.59 -10.75 -10.51
CA LEU A 74 5.31 -10.12 -10.20
C LEU A 74 5.31 -8.78 -10.94
N ALA A 75 4.69 -8.77 -12.12
CA ALA A 75 4.60 -7.58 -12.95
C ALA A 75 3.81 -6.49 -12.19
N PRO A 76 4.41 -5.31 -11.90
CA PRO A 76 3.63 -4.18 -11.43
C PRO A 76 2.65 -3.76 -12.53
N CYS A 77 1.41 -3.37 -12.17
CA CYS A 77 0.40 -2.74 -13.03
C CYS A 77 1.07 -1.50 -13.70
N LYS A 78 1.85 -1.68 -14.76
CA LYS A 78 2.50 -0.58 -15.47
C LYS A 78 1.44 0.19 -16.23
N TYR A 79 1.13 1.35 -15.68
CA TYR A 79 0.49 2.49 -16.33
C TYR A 79 1.09 2.69 -17.73
N PHE A 80 0.31 2.39 -18.78
CA PHE A 80 0.64 2.77 -20.15
C PHE A 80 -0.08 4.09 -20.46
N PRO A 81 0.63 5.17 -20.85
CA PRO A 81 0.00 6.40 -21.32
C PRO A 81 -0.67 6.14 -22.67
N ALA A 82 -1.87 6.69 -22.85
CA ALA A 82 -2.59 6.67 -24.12
C ALA A 82 -1.92 7.65 -25.10
N ALA A 83 -1.71 7.20 -26.34
CA ALA A 83 -1.43 8.05 -27.50
C ALA A 83 -2.72 8.68 -28.02
#